data_AF-A0AAV2S0P6-F1
#
_entry.id   AF-A0AAV2S0P6-F1
#
_cell.length_a   1.000
_cell.length_b   1.000
_cell.length_c   1.000
_cell.angle_alpha   90.00
_cell.angle_beta   90.00
_cell.angle_gamma   90.00
#
_symmetry.space_group_name_H-M   'P 1'
#
loop_
_entity.id
_entity.type
_entity.pdbx_description
1 polymer ?
#
loop_
_entity_poly.entity_id
_entity_poly.type
_entity_poly.pdbx_seq_one_letter_code
_entity_poly.pdbx_strand_id
1 'polypeptide(L)'
;GCSNIEIWSSSSLVTALICPLIGPHDCILVGHSDGSLTLITLTAGGLTTDTLMHVGRQDVFVSCLAWEDQEKDMAIGFSDGVVRVCSPHSDGHSITLQAQQ
;
A
#
# COMPACT_ATOMS: atom_id res chain seq x y z
N GLY A 1 -17.10 -17.10 19.76
CA GLY A 1 -17.36 -16.05 18.75
C GLY A 1 -16.77 -16.53 17.47
N CYS A 2 -17.53 -16.59 16.38
CA CYS A 2 -17.01 -17.02 15.09
C CYS A 2 -15.98 -16.00 14.61
N SER A 3 -14.72 -16.42 14.49
CA SER A 3 -13.74 -15.69 13.69
C SER A 3 -14.15 -15.81 12.23
N ASN A 4 -14.62 -14.73 11.61
CA ASN A 4 -14.82 -14.71 10.18
C ASN A 4 -13.44 -14.63 9.51
N ILE A 5 -13.10 -15.61 8.68
CA ILE A 5 -11.83 -15.66 7.93
C ILE A 5 -12.16 -15.26 6.50
N GLU A 6 -11.78 -14.04 6.13
CA GLU A 6 -11.84 -13.57 4.75
C GLU A 6 -10.53 -13.95 4.03
N ILE A 7 -10.64 -14.51 2.83
CA ILE A 7 -9.50 -14.96 2.03
C ILE A 7 -9.40 -14.12 0.77
N TRP A 8 -8.22 -13.55 0.54
CA TRP A 8 -7.86 -12.87 -0.70
C TRP A 8 -6.58 -13.47 -1.29
N SER A 9 -6.50 -13.48 -2.62
CA SER A 9 -5.35 -13.99 -3.36
C SER A 9 -4.49 -12.84 -3.85
N SER A 10 -3.24 -12.80 -3.40
CA SER A 10 -2.20 -11.93 -3.95
C SER A 10 -1.51 -12.59 -5.14
N SER A 11 -1.16 -11.80 -6.16
CA SER A 11 -0.33 -12.26 -7.30
C SER A 11 1.16 -12.37 -6.96
N SER A 12 1.58 -11.80 -5.83
CA SER A 12 2.98 -11.67 -5.42
C SER A 12 3.11 -11.80 -3.89
N LEU A 13 4.33 -12.00 -3.39
CA LEU A 13 4.55 -12.12 -1.95
C LEU A 13 4.26 -10.80 -1.24
N VAL A 14 3.55 -10.88 -0.12
CA VAL A 14 3.36 -9.73 0.79
C VAL A 14 4.68 -9.45 1.51
N THR A 15 5.12 -8.19 1.46
CA THR A 15 6.44 -7.75 1.96
C THR A 15 6.33 -6.63 2.99
N ALA A 16 5.28 -5.82 2.94
CA ALA A 16 5.00 -4.76 3.90
C ALA A 16 3.49 -4.59 4.11
N LEU A 17 3.11 -4.11 5.29
CA LEU A 17 1.71 -3.85 5.66
C LEU A 17 1.63 -2.57 6.50
N ILE A 18 0.56 -1.80 6.30
CA ILE A 18 0.17 -0.71 7.21
C ILE A 18 -1.36 -0.59 7.24
N CYS A 19 -1.90 -0.09 8.34
CA CYS A 19 -3.34 0.10 8.56
C CYS A 19 -3.65 1.60 8.66
N PRO A 20 -3.81 2.31 7.53
CA PRO A 20 -4.11 3.74 7.54
C PRO A 20 -5.56 4.01 7.98
N LEU A 21 -5.81 5.19 8.55
CA LEU A 21 -7.15 5.66 8.86
C LEU A 21 -7.79 6.29 7.61
N ILE A 22 -8.65 5.54 6.91
CA ILE A 22 -9.33 6.00 5.68
C ILE A 22 -10.83 6.07 5.95
N GLY A 23 -11.29 7.25 6.35
CA GLY A 23 -12.69 7.48 6.67
C GLY A 23 -13.19 6.54 7.77
N PRO A 24 -14.42 5.98 7.66
CA PRO A 24 -14.98 5.08 8.66
C PRO A 24 -14.58 3.61 8.44
N HIS A 25 -13.72 3.31 7.46
CA HIS A 25 -13.40 1.95 7.06
C HIS A 25 -12.06 1.49 7.64
N ASP A 26 -12.01 0.24 8.07
CA ASP A 26 -10.74 -0.41 8.41
C ASP A 26 -10.04 -0.78 7.11
N CYS A 27 -8.92 -0.13 6.82
CA CYS A 27 -8.16 -0.33 5.60
C CYS A 27 -6.77 -0.88 5.90
N ILE A 28 -6.26 -1.74 5.02
CA ILE A 28 -4.90 -2.26 5.06
C ILE A 28 -4.26 -2.00 3.71
N LEU A 29 -3.15 -1.28 3.70
CA LEU A 29 -2.30 -1.18 2.54
C LEU A 29 -1.23 -2.26 2.58
N VAL A 30 -1.11 -2.98 1.48
CA VAL A 30 -0.22 -4.12 1.29
C VAL A 30 0.82 -3.77 0.23
N GLY A 31 2.10 -3.97 0.55
CA GLY A 31 3.21 -3.86 -0.38
C GLY A 31 3.69 -5.24 -0.83
N HIS A 32 4.03 -5.36 -2.12
CA HIS A 32 4.33 -6.64 -2.75
C HIS A 32 5.78 -6.78 -3.23
N SER A 33 6.21 -8.03 -3.43
CA SER A 33 7.55 -8.33 -3.93
C SER A 33 7.80 -7.93 -5.39
N ASP A 34 6.73 -7.70 -6.16
CA ASP A 34 6.80 -7.16 -7.53
C ASP A 34 6.75 -5.62 -7.56
N GLY A 35 6.73 -4.99 -6.39
CA GLY A 35 6.71 -3.54 -6.21
C GLY A 35 5.34 -2.89 -6.39
N SER A 36 4.29 -3.69 -6.57
CA SER A 36 2.90 -3.22 -6.57
C SER A 36 2.38 -2.98 -5.15
N LEU A 37 1.25 -2.26 -5.05
CA LEU A 37 0.52 -2.05 -3.80
C LEU A 37 -0.95 -2.43 -3.97
N THR A 38 -1.54 -3.00 -2.91
CA THR A 38 -2.98 -3.29 -2.84
C THR A 38 -3.58 -2.63 -1.61
N LEU A 39 -4.62 -1.84 -1.80
CA LEU A 39 -5.47 -1.36 -0.71
C LEU A 39 -6.60 -2.35 -0.49
N ILE A 40 -6.70 -2.85 0.73
CA ILE A 40 -7.74 -3.75 1.20
C ILE A 40 -8.66 -2.93 2.12
N THR A 41 -9.94 -2.88 1.80
CA THR A 41 -10.97 -2.24 2.63
C THR A 41 -11.84 -3.33 3.24
N LEU A 42 -11.95 -3.32 4.56
CA LEU A 42 -12.79 -4.22 5.33
C LEU A 42 -14.16 -3.58 5.51
N THR A 43 -15.19 -4.24 4.99
CA THR A 43 -16.57 -3.77 5.07
C THR A 43 -17.44 -4.78 5.82
N ALA A 44 -18.63 -4.36 6.25
CA ALA A 44 -19.61 -5.28 6.84
C ALA A 44 -20.02 -6.43 5.88
N GLY A 45 -19.84 -6.24 4.57
CA GLY A 45 -20.13 -7.23 3.53
C GLY A 45 -18.95 -8.12 3.14
N GLY A 46 -17.79 -7.98 3.81
CA GLY A 46 -16.57 -8.69 3.47
C GLY A 46 -15.47 -7.76 2.93
N LEU A 47 -14.57 -8.31 2.14
CA LEU A 47 -13.29 -7.70 1.77
C LEU A 47 -13.34 -7.15 0.33
N THR A 48 -13.01 -5.88 0.14
CA THR A 48 -12.86 -5.26 -1.19
C THR A 48 -11.40 -4.87 -1.41
N THR A 49 -10.86 -5.13 -2.60
CA THR A 49 -9.44 -4.92 -2.91
C THR A 49 -9.25 -4.05 -4.14
N ASP A 50 -8.48 -2.97 -3.99
CA ASP A 50 -8.09 -2.07 -5.07
C ASP A 50 -6.58 -2.11 -5.26
N THR A 51 -6.13 -2.43 -6.48
CA THR A 51 -4.69 -2.42 -6.79
C THR A 51 -4.25 -1.01 -7.16
N LEU A 52 -3.34 -0.43 -6.38
CA LEU A 52 -2.80 0.91 -6.62
C LEU A 52 -1.59 0.81 -7.55
N MET A 53 -1.87 0.64 -8.84
CA MET A 53 -0.84 0.44 -9.87
C MET A 53 0.02 1.68 -10.13
N HIS A 54 -0.52 2.88 -9.92
CA HIS A 54 0.13 4.17 -10.23
C HIS A 54 1.29 4.53 -9.29
N VAL A 55 1.32 3.95 -8.10
CA VAL A 55 2.31 4.29 -7.05
C VAL A 55 3.46 3.29 -6.96
N GLY A 56 3.33 2.11 -7.58
CA GLY A 56 4.33 1.04 -7.55
C GLY A 56 5.56 1.28 -8.44
N ARG A 57 6.54 0.37 -8.34
CA ARG A 57 7.72 0.33 -9.22
C ARG A 57 7.99 -1.11 -9.66
N GLN A 58 8.29 -1.30 -10.93
CA GLN A 58 8.65 -2.62 -11.45
C GLN A 58 10.05 -3.03 -10.97
N ASP A 59 10.24 -4.35 -10.85
CA ASP A 59 11.53 -5.02 -10.58
C ASP A 59 12.23 -4.68 -9.24
N VAL A 60 11.51 -4.06 -8.30
CA VAL A 60 11.97 -3.81 -6.93
C VAL A 60 10.84 -4.10 -5.96
N PHE A 61 11.13 -4.72 -4.80
CA PHE A 61 10.07 -5.01 -3.83
C PHE A 61 9.80 -3.81 -2.92
N VAL A 62 8.56 -3.72 -2.42
CA VAL A 62 8.20 -2.77 -1.36
C VAL A 62 8.82 -3.23 -0.05
N SER A 63 9.72 -2.44 0.52
CA SER A 63 10.45 -2.79 1.75
C SER A 63 9.81 -2.19 3.00
N CYS A 64 9.12 -1.05 2.88
CA CYS A 64 8.40 -0.42 3.97
C CYS A 64 7.28 0.51 3.47
N LEU A 65 6.31 0.74 4.34
CA LEU A 65 5.16 1.61 4.10
C LEU A 65 4.96 2.54 5.30
N ALA A 66 4.62 3.80 5.02
CA ALA A 66 4.18 4.76 6.03
C ALA A 66 3.01 5.58 5.48
N TRP A 67 1.87 5.51 6.15
CA TRP A 67 0.66 6.23 5.78
C TRP A 67 -0.23 6.37 7.01
N GLU A 68 -0.51 7.61 7.40
CA GLU A 68 -1.32 7.93 8.58
C GLU A 68 -2.81 7.92 8.23
N ASP A 69 -3.24 8.82 7.37
CA ASP A 69 -4.64 8.97 6.96
C ASP A 69 -4.77 9.43 5.49
N GLN A 70 -6.00 9.36 4.98
CA GLN A 70 -6.34 9.69 3.58
C GLN A 70 -6.04 11.13 3.13
N GLU A 71 -5.88 12.08 4.05
CA GLU A 71 -5.54 13.48 3.75
C GLU A 71 -4.03 13.71 3.69
N LYS A 72 -3.23 12.75 4.15
CA LYS A 72 -1.76 12.79 4.12
C LYS A 72 -1.22 12.05 2.90
N ASP A 73 -0.06 12.51 2.44
CA ASP A 73 0.76 11.74 1.52
C ASP A 73 1.25 10.46 2.19
N MET A 74 1.37 9.42 1.39
CA MET A 74 1.93 8.14 1.76
C MET A 74 3.40 8.09 1.32
N ALA A 75 4.24 7.43 2.12
CA ALA A 75 5.60 7.06 1.75
C ALA A 75 5.73 5.56 1.50
N ILE A 76 6.41 5.21 0.41
CA ILE A 76 6.70 3.85 -0.04
C ILE A 76 8.21 3.70 -0.16
N GLY A 77 8.80 2.83 0.65
CA GLY A 77 10.21 2.45 0.51
C GLY A 77 10.36 1.24 -0.39
N PHE A 78 11.36 1.30 -1.28
CA PHE A 78 11.73 0.19 -2.16
C PHE A 78 13.07 -0.40 -1.74
N SER A 79 13.32 -1.63 -2.19
CA SER A 79 14.54 -2.38 -1.87
C SER A 79 15.84 -1.79 -2.42
N ASP A 80 15.75 -0.88 -3.39
CA ASP A 80 16.89 -0.22 -4.03
C ASP A 80 17.28 1.12 -3.36
N GLY A 81 16.71 1.42 -2.19
CA GLY A 81 17.01 2.65 -1.44
C GLY A 81 16.26 3.89 -1.93
N VAL A 82 15.32 3.72 -2.87
CA VAL A 82 14.40 4.77 -3.30
C VAL A 82 13.19 4.80 -2.38
N VAL A 83 12.73 6.01 -2.05
CA VAL A 83 11.46 6.26 -1.37
C VAL A 83 10.59 7.11 -2.28
N ARG A 84 9.33 6.73 -2.46
CA ARG A 84 8.33 7.53 -3.16
C ARG A 84 7.33 8.09 -2.16
N VAL A 85 7.08 9.39 -2.24
CA VAL A 85 6.04 10.09 -1.48
C VAL A 85 4.97 10.54 -2.45
N CYS A 86 3.71 10.15 -2.24
CA CYS A 86 2.63 10.45 -3.18
C CYS A 86 1.26 10.46 -2.50
N SER A 87 0.34 11.18 -3.12
CA SER A 87 -1.08 11.09 -2.77
C SER A 87 -1.67 9.77 -3.32
N PRO A 88 -2.39 8.99 -2.50
CA PRO A 88 -3.00 7.74 -2.95
C PRO A 88 -4.15 7.96 -3.95
N HIS A 89 -4.79 9.13 -3.90
CA HIS A 89 -5.97 9.48 -4.70
C HIS A 89 -5.68 10.40 -5.90
N SER A 90 -4.42 10.80 -6.10
CA SER A 90 -4.05 11.73 -7.17
C SER A 90 -2.82 11.22 -7.92
N ASP A 91 -3.00 11.03 -9.23
CA ASP A 91 -1.90 10.70 -10.15
C ASP A 91 -0.93 11.87 -10.39
N GLY A 92 -1.22 13.06 -9.86
CA GLY A 92 -0.56 14.30 -10.29
C GLY A 92 0.77 14.62 -9.61
N HIS A 93 1.00 14.17 -8.38
CA HIS A 93 2.16 14.59 -7.59
C HIS A 93 2.77 13.43 -6.81
N SER A 94 3.92 12.95 -7.30
CA SER A 94 4.82 12.10 -6.52
C SER A 94 6.21 12.72 -6.45
N ILE A 95 6.83 12.62 -5.28
CA ILE A 95 8.21 13.00 -5.02
C ILE A 95 9.01 11.72 -4.86
N THR A 96 10.13 11.62 -5.57
CA THR A 96 11.07 10.51 -5.41
C THR A 96 12.29 10.99 -4.63
N LEU A 97 12.58 10.32 -3.52
CA LEU A 97 13.76 10.52 -2.69
C LEU A 97 14.70 9.33 -2.94
N GLN A 98 15.98 9.61 -3.14
CA GLN A 98 16.99 8.59 -3.33
C GLN A 98 18.15 8.88 -2.40
N ALA A 99 18.47 7.93 -1.52
CA ALA A 99 19.67 8.04 -0.70
C ALA A 99 20.91 7.89 -1.59
N GLN A 100 21.86 8.82 -1.46
CA GLN A 100 23.18 8.69 -2.07
C GLN A 100 24.17 8.27 -0.98
N GLN A 101 24.98 7.26 -1.28
CA GLN A 101 26.09 6.80 -0.44
C GLN A 101 27.40 7.37 -0.94
#